data_AF-A0A3B0PMW3-F1
#
_entry.id   AF-A0A3B0PMW3-F1
#
_cell.length_a   1.000
_cell.length_b   1.000
_cell.length_c   1.000
_cell.angle_alpha   90.00
_cell.angle_beta   90.00
_cell.angle_gamma   90.00
#
_symmetry.space_group_name_H-M   'P 1'
#
loop_
_entity.id
_entity.type
_entity.pdbx_description
1 polymer ?
#
loop_
_entity_poly.entity_id
_entity_poly.type
_entity_poly.pdbx_seq_one_letter_code
_entity_poly.pdbx_strand_id
1 'polypeptide(L)' 'MGKYRDALLRPGNAYTVDFVDKNHNFLQTVDLGDVQYISENAKAVEQSPVKIENQNTTVDGNKRIKTVISIDFQFNVTN' A
#
# COMPACT_ATOMS: atom_id res chain seq x y z
N MET A 1 -22.78 -10.45 9.36
CA MET A 1 -22.01 -10.15 8.14
C MET A 1 -21.16 -8.93 8.41
N GLY A 2 -19.82 -9.07 8.34
CA GLY A 2 -18.88 -8.07 8.86
C GLY A 2 -18.90 -6.75 8.07
N LYS A 3 -18.85 -5.64 8.79
CA LYS A 3 -18.83 -4.24 8.34
C LYS A 3 -17.76 -3.91 7.27
N TYR A 4 -16.85 -4.85 6.98
CA TYR A 4 -15.67 -4.66 6.12
C TYR A 4 -15.60 -5.62 4.93
N ARG A 5 -16.65 -6.42 4.67
CA ARG A 5 -16.63 -7.42 3.58
C ARG A 5 -16.31 -6.80 2.21
N ASP A 6 -16.75 -5.56 1.98
CA ASP A 6 -16.56 -4.85 0.72
C ASP A 6 -15.40 -3.83 0.80
N ALA A 7 -14.64 -3.81 1.89
CA ALA A 7 -13.50 -2.92 2.12
C ALA A 7 -12.15 -3.66 1.97
N LEU A 8 -12.16 -4.82 1.30
CA LEU A 8 -10.98 -5.66 1.16
C LEU A 8 -10.12 -5.23 -0.02
N LEU A 9 -8.82 -5.09 0.21
CA LEU A 9 -7.83 -4.94 -0.85
C LEU A 9 -7.70 -6.27 -1.61
N ARG A 10 -7.46 -6.21 -2.91
CA ARG A 10 -7.41 -7.39 -3.78
C ARG A 10 -5.97 -7.78 -4.11
N PRO A 11 -5.60 -9.07 -4.07
CA PRO A 11 -4.31 -9.54 -4.56
C PRO A 11 -4.05 -9.14 -6.02
N GLY A 12 -2.77 -8.96 -6.37
CA GLY A 12 -2.33 -8.49 -7.69
C GLY A 12 -2.53 -6.99 -7.92
N ASN A 13 -2.83 -6.21 -6.88
CA ASN A 13 -3.10 -4.77 -6.99
C ASN A 13 -2.22 -3.97 -6.01
N ALA A 14 -2.02 -2.71 -6.37
CA ALA A 14 -1.35 -1.72 -5.54
C ALA A 14 -2.26 -0.50 -5.34
N TYR A 15 -2.20 0.09 -4.14
CA TYR A 15 -3.06 1.18 -3.73
C TYR A 15 -2.24 2.30 -3.09
N THR A 16 -2.58 3.55 -3.38
CA THR A 16 -1.98 4.70 -2.67
C THR A 16 -2.59 4.81 -1.27
N VAL A 17 -1.77 5.19 -0.29
CA VAL A 17 -2.21 5.32 1.10
C VAL A 17 -2.19 6.79 1.53
N ASP A 18 -3.34 7.26 1.99
CA ASP A 18 -3.54 8.62 2.51
C ASP A 18 -4.22 8.55 3.88
N PHE A 19 -3.93 9.53 4.74
CA PHE A 19 -4.69 9.74 5.96
C PHE A 19 -5.97 10.50 5.63
N VAL A 20 -7.11 10.00 6.14
CA VAL A 20 -8.44 10.57 5.94
C VAL A 20 -9.16 10.78 7.28
N ASP A 21 -10.11 11.70 7.31
CA ASP A 21 -10.99 11.90 8.48
C ASP A 21 -12.10 10.83 8.55
N LYS A 22 -12.95 10.90 9.59
CA LYS A 22 -14.10 10.00 9.77
C LYS A 22 -15.15 10.06 8.64
N ASN A 23 -15.12 11.10 7.82
CA ASN A 23 -16.01 11.31 6.69
C ASN A 23 -15.34 10.95 5.35
N HIS A 24 -14.13 10.38 5.37
CA HIS A 24 -13.29 10.05 4.21
C HIS A 24 -12.77 11.27 3.44
N ASN A 25 -12.71 12.45 4.05
CA ASN A 25 -12.02 13.58 3.45
C ASN A 25 -10.51 13.41 3.60
N PHE A 26 -9.77 13.70 2.53
CA PHE A 26 -8.30 13.71 2.54
C PHE A 26 -7.77 14.69 3.59
N LEU A 27 -6.78 14.24 4.38
CA LEU A 27 -6.07 15.07 5.34
C LEU A 27 -4.62 15.30 4.90
N GLN A 28 -3.88 14.21 4.66
CA GLN A 28 -2.48 14.27 4.24
C GLN A 28 -2.04 12.94 3.62
N THR A 29 -0.99 12.98 2.80
CA THR A 29 -0.36 11.77 2.25
C THR A 29 0.38 11.03 3.34
N VAL A 30 0.37 9.69 3.31
CA VAL A 30 1.30 8.90 4.13
C VAL A 30 2.71 9.08 3.57
N ASP A 31 3.69 9.26 4.46
CA ASP A 31 5.11 9.25 4.15
C ASP A 31 5.83 8.36 5.16
N LEU A 32 6.61 7.40 4.66
CA LEU A 32 7.46 6.54 5.49
C LEU A 32 8.77 7.21 5.94
N GLY A 33 9.05 8.43 5.47
CA GLY A 33 10.30 9.13 5.73
C GLY A 33 11.50 8.38 5.14
N ASP A 34 12.54 8.21 5.95
CA ASP A 34 13.78 7.50 5.55
C ASP A 34 13.62 5.97 5.49
N VAL A 35 12.48 5.43 5.95
CA VAL A 35 12.19 4.00 5.88
C VAL A 35 11.84 3.62 4.44
N GLN A 36 12.61 2.71 3.85
CA GLN A 36 12.37 2.27 2.47
C GLN A 36 11.06 1.50 2.31
N TYR A 37 10.73 0.64 3.27
CA TYR A 37 9.54 -0.20 3.24
C TYR A 37 9.10 -0.65 4.64
N ILE A 38 7.83 -1.03 4.74
CA ILE A 38 7.27 -1.81 5.84
C ILE A 38 6.73 -3.11 5.24
N SER A 39 7.13 -4.25 5.79
CA SER A 39 6.68 -5.56 5.33
C SER A 39 6.10 -6.39 6.47
N GLU A 40 5.49 -7.52 6.14
CA GLU A 40 5.05 -8.49 7.12
C GLU A 40 6.21 -8.96 8.02
N ASN A 41 5.90 -9.20 9.29
CA ASN A 41 6.90 -9.68 10.24
C ASN A 41 7.43 -11.07 9.83
N ALA A 42 8.72 -11.30 10.10
CA ALA A 42 9.44 -12.55 9.83
C ALA A 42 9.48 -12.97 8.34
N LYS A 43 9.24 -12.04 7.40
CA LYS A 43 9.40 -12.26 5.96
C LYS A 43 10.40 -11.27 5.38
N ALA A 44 11.18 -11.71 4.40
CA ALA A 44 11.90 -10.79 3.53
C ALA A 44 10.88 -9.98 2.70
N VAL A 45 11.23 -8.77 2.28
CA VAL A 45 10.32 -7.88 1.54
C VAL A 45 9.90 -8.49 0.22
N GLU A 46 10.83 -9.15 -0.45
CA GLU A 46 10.63 -9.82 -1.74
C GLU A 46 9.66 -11.00 -1.63
N GLN A 47 9.49 -11.52 -0.41
CA GLN A 47 8.60 -12.64 -0.09
C GLN A 47 7.34 -12.21 0.65
N SER A 48 7.18 -10.91 0.91
CA SER A 48 6.06 -10.37 1.66
C SER A 48 4.90 -10.08 0.71
N PRO A 49 3.77 -10.80 0.83
CA PRO A 49 2.61 -10.56 -0.03
C PRO A 49 1.95 -9.23 0.28
N VAL A 50 2.07 -8.71 1.50
CA VAL A 50 1.71 -7.33 1.84
C VAL A 50 2.95 -6.55 2.18
N LYS A 51 3.17 -5.44 1.47
CA LYS A 51 4.25 -4.50 1.74
C LYS A 51 3.83 -3.07 1.43
N ILE A 52 4.42 -2.13 2.15
CA ILE A 52 4.21 -0.69 1.98
C ILE A 52 5.56 -0.06 1.66
N GLU A 53 5.63 0.78 0.64
CA GLU A 53 6.89 1.39 0.19
C GLU A 53 6.67 2.81 -0.33
N ASN A 54 7.70 3.64 -0.19
CA ASN A 54 7.74 4.98 -0.79
C ASN A 54 8.13 4.85 -2.28
N GLN A 55 7.17 5.08 -3.17
CA GLN A 55 7.42 5.08 -4.62
C GLN A 55 7.58 6.51 -5.15
N ASN A 56 8.66 6.72 -5.93
CA ASN A 56 8.82 7.94 -6.70
C ASN A 56 7.83 7.93 -7.87
N THR A 57 6.89 8.86 -7.85
CA THR A 57 5.94 9.09 -8.95
C THR A 57 6.18 10.46 -9.56
N THR A 58 5.76 10.64 -10.80
CA THR A 58 5.76 11.95 -11.47
C THR A 58 4.31 12.33 -11.71
N VAL A 59 3.86 13.41 -11.07
CA VAL A 59 2.53 13.99 -11.30
C VAL A 59 2.74 15.41 -11.81
N ASP A 60 2.20 15.72 -12.98
CA ASP A 60 2.31 17.03 -13.64
C ASP A 60 3.76 17.51 -13.82
N GLY A 61 4.67 16.58 -14.15
CA GLY A 61 6.09 16.87 -14.35
C GLY A 61 6.91 17.03 -13.06
N ASN A 62 6.27 17.02 -11.89
CA ASN A 62 6.95 17.12 -10.61
C ASN A 62 7.14 15.73 -9.99
N LYS A 63 8.38 15.42 -9.57
CA LYS A 63 8.67 14.22 -8.78
C LYS A 63 7.99 14.37 -7.41
N ARG A 64 7.18 13.38 -7.04
CA ARG A 64 6.55 13.27 -5.73
C ARG A 64 6.79 11.88 -5.20
N ILE A 65 6.93 11.75 -3.89
CA ILE A 65 6.93 10.46 -3.22
C ILE A 65 5.48 10.14 -2.88
N LYS A 66 5.03 8.93 -3.23
CA LYS A 66 3.74 8.39 -2.77
C LYS A 66 3.99 7.09 -2.03
N THR A 67 3.42 6.97 -0.84
CA THR A 67 3.36 5.69 -0.14
C THR A 67 2.33 4.79 -0.81
N VAL A 68 2.76 3.59 -1.19
CA VAL A 68 1.94 2.58 -1.87
C VAL A 68 1.92 1.31 -1.03
N ILE A 69 0.73 0.75 -0.83
CA ILE A 69 0.55 -0.61 -0.32
C ILE A 69 0.31 -1.56 -1.48
N SER A 70 1.13 -2.60 -1.57
CA SER A 70 1.06 -3.63 -2.59
C SER A 70 0.57 -4.93 -1.97
N ILE A 71 -0.40 -5.57 -2.62
CA ILE A 71 -1.00 -6.84 -2.19
C ILE A 71 -0.77 -7.88 -3.28
N ASP A 72 -0.03 -8.93 -2.95
CA ASP A 72 0.23 -10.10 -3.79
C ASP A 72 -0.45 -11.35 -3.22
N PHE A 73 -0.45 -12.43 -3.98
CA PHE A 73 -0.94 -13.72 -3.52
C PHE A 73 -0.04 -14.28 -2.43
N GLN A 74 -0.65 -14.68 -1.30
CA GLN A 74 0.07 -15.27 -0.16
C GLN A 74 0.73 -16.62 -0.48
N PHE A 75 0.24 -17.30 -1.52
CA PHE A 75 0.72 -18.59 -1.98
C PHE A 75 0.91 -18.54 -3.49
N ASN A 76 1.83 -19.36 -4.01
CA ASN A 76 1.99 -19.52 -5.44
C ASN A 76 0.67 -19.98 -6.06
N VAL A 77 0.12 -19.16 -6.94
CA VAL A 77 -1.04 -19.51 -7.76
C VAL A 77 -0.56 -19.91 -9.15
N THR A 78 -0.78 -21.16 -9.53
CA THR A 78 -0.63 -21.62 -10.91
C THR A 78 -1.88 -21.20 -11.68
N ASN A 79 -1.73 -20.38 -12.73
CA ASN A 79 -2.82 -20.08 -13.67
C ASN A 79 -3.14 -21.29 -14.56
#